data_AF-A0A316VD07-F1
#
_entry.id   AF-A0A316VD07-F1
#
_cell.length_a   1.000
_cell.length_b   1.000
_cell.length_c   1.000
_cell.angle_alpha   90.00
_cell.angle_beta   90.00
_cell.angle_gamma   90.00
#
_symmetry.space_group_name_H-M   'P 1'
#
loop_
_entity.id
_entity.type
_entity.pdbx_description
1 polymer ?
#
loop_
_entity_poly.entity_id
_entity_poly.type
_entity_poly.pdbx_seq_one_letter_code
_entity_poly.pdbx_strand_id
1 'polypeptide(L)'
;MTTVDDQMPITATASVLQKRLLSTIEQEEISAKGLTTTEERFALLHASSPLFAQLRATSRRVHEDTRNGKGRVTEIRTRVDNASLALQNLKYQKRHLQEEIRNCKSFQSIYENVSLIDVDQFMQSAPEAEKTDEITTNAHKLYLARLRFELSERKRLEEEKQQLQSKRAALMKENRKKKQRLEGLESDLKEMLSRSIQVRNRFEEANREEQQPSAAEDEMQTDPEKRQRHETASSTAAATPIPDQPTPKPVTEG
;
A
#
# COMPACT_ATOMS: atom_id res chain seq x y z
N MET A 1 -53.49 -23.00 0.73
CA MET A 1 -54.90 -23.40 0.91
C MET A 1 -55.46 -22.69 2.13
N THR A 2 -56.03 -21.50 1.92
CA THR A 2 -56.92 -20.86 2.90
C THR A 2 -58.08 -20.35 2.08
N THR A 3 -59.22 -20.98 2.30
CA THR A 3 -60.51 -20.66 1.72
C THR A 3 -60.78 -19.17 1.88
N VAL A 4 -60.75 -18.46 0.75
CA VAL A 4 -61.39 -17.16 0.61
C VAL A 4 -62.87 -17.50 0.69
N ASP A 5 -63.41 -17.52 1.90
CA ASP A 5 -64.82 -17.78 2.16
C ASP A 5 -65.64 -16.75 1.39
N ASP A 6 -66.25 -17.26 0.33
CA ASP A 6 -67.21 -16.67 -0.58
C ASP A 6 -68.55 -16.40 0.12
N GLN A 7 -68.50 -15.84 1.33
CA GLN A 7 -69.68 -15.24 1.92
C GLN A 7 -69.86 -13.89 1.24
N MET A 8 -70.94 -13.76 0.45
CA MET A 8 -71.55 -12.48 0.06
C MET A 8 -71.20 -11.41 1.10
N PRO A 9 -70.49 -10.33 0.72
CA PRO A 9 -69.89 -9.44 1.70
C PRO A 9 -70.99 -8.99 2.63
N ILE A 10 -70.80 -9.17 3.93
CA ILE A 10 -71.87 -8.99 4.93
C ILE A 10 -72.42 -7.55 4.84
N THR A 11 -71.63 -6.61 4.31
CA THR A 11 -72.05 -5.27 3.87
C THR A 11 -73.13 -5.26 2.78
N ALA A 12 -73.03 -6.13 1.75
CA ALA A 12 -74.09 -6.33 0.76
C ALA A 12 -75.35 -6.95 1.40
N THR A 13 -75.21 -7.88 2.36
CA THR A 13 -76.38 -8.41 3.07
C THR A 13 -77.06 -7.37 3.96
N ALA A 14 -76.28 -6.52 4.65
CA ALA A 14 -76.79 -5.40 5.43
C ALA A 14 -77.46 -4.35 4.54
N SER A 15 -76.89 -4.05 3.37
CA SER A 15 -77.49 -3.14 2.37
C SER A 15 -78.80 -3.68 1.80
N VAL A 16 -78.88 -4.99 1.52
CA VAL A 16 -80.13 -5.65 1.08
C VAL A 16 -81.19 -5.63 2.17
N LEU A 17 -80.84 -5.89 3.43
CA LEU A 17 -81.77 -5.81 4.56
C LEU A 17 -82.23 -4.37 4.83
N GLN A 18 -81.34 -3.39 4.70
CA GLN A 18 -81.68 -1.97 4.80
C GLN A 18 -82.63 -1.54 3.69
N LYS A 19 -82.39 -1.97 2.44
CA LYS A 19 -83.30 -1.74 1.30
C LYS A 19 -84.65 -2.43 1.48
N ARG A 20 -84.67 -3.64 2.04
CA ARG A 20 -85.90 -4.38 2.33
C ARG A 20 -86.71 -3.70 3.43
N LEU A 21 -86.08 -3.29 4.53
CA LEU A 21 -86.71 -2.50 5.59
C LEU A 21 -87.29 -1.19 5.03
N LEU A 22 -86.51 -0.45 4.24
CA LEU A 22 -86.98 0.78 3.57
C LEU A 22 -88.18 0.49 2.65
N SER A 23 -88.12 -0.58 1.84
CA SER A 23 -89.25 -0.95 0.97
C SER A 23 -90.49 -1.39 1.74
N THR A 24 -90.35 -2.01 2.92
CA THR A 24 -91.49 -2.37 3.78
C THR A 24 -92.10 -1.12 4.43
N ILE A 25 -91.26 -0.18 4.85
CA ILE A 25 -91.69 1.14 5.34
C ILE A 25 -92.38 1.93 4.21
N GLU A 26 -91.83 1.94 2.99
CA GLU A 26 -92.40 2.61 1.81
C GLU A 26 -93.71 1.93 1.32
N GLN A 27 -93.83 0.60 1.41
CA GLN A 27 -95.06 -0.12 1.08
C GLN A 27 -96.18 0.16 2.11
N GLU A 28 -95.82 0.37 3.37
CA GLU A 28 -96.75 0.76 4.44
C GLU A 28 -96.95 2.29 4.55
N GLU A 29 -96.20 3.10 3.78
CA GLU A 29 -96.49 4.52 3.55
C GLU A 29 -97.74 4.76 2.69
N ILE A 30 -98.43 3.70 2.22
CA ILE A 30 -99.87 3.76 1.92
C ILE A 30 -100.68 3.80 3.23
N SER A 31 -100.37 4.78 4.08
CA SER A 31 -101.36 5.58 4.81
C SER A 31 -100.67 6.82 5.39
N ALA A 32 -100.09 7.65 4.52
CA ALA A 32 -99.70 9.02 4.84
C ALA A 32 -100.90 9.95 5.20
N LYS A 33 -102.06 9.38 5.55
CA LYS A 33 -103.20 10.07 6.16
C LYS A 33 -103.55 9.44 7.51
N GLY A 34 -102.60 9.58 8.44
CA GLY A 34 -102.80 9.39 9.88
C GLY A 34 -103.11 7.95 10.31
N LEU A 35 -102.17 7.31 11.00
CA LEU A 35 -102.49 6.15 11.83
C LEU A 35 -103.40 6.61 12.97
N THR A 36 -104.71 6.56 12.74
CA THR A 36 -105.73 7.05 13.68
C THR A 36 -106.18 5.96 14.66
N THR A 37 -105.91 4.68 14.35
CA THR A 37 -106.25 3.55 15.23
C THR A 37 -105.02 2.92 15.89
N THR A 38 -105.19 2.46 17.13
CA THR A 38 -104.12 1.81 17.92
C THR A 38 -103.67 0.48 17.30
N GLU A 39 -104.57 -0.21 16.60
CA GLU A 39 -104.33 -1.52 15.97
C GLU A 39 -103.38 -1.43 14.77
N GLU A 40 -103.53 -0.41 13.93
CA GLU A 40 -102.63 -0.15 12.78
C GLU A 40 -101.19 0.13 13.24
N ARG A 41 -101.03 0.88 14.35
CA ARG A 41 -99.72 1.17 14.95
C ARG A 41 -99.06 -0.10 15.49
N PHE A 42 -99.85 -0.98 16.09
CA PHE A 42 -99.36 -2.24 16.64
C PHE A 42 -98.95 -3.22 15.53
N ALA A 43 -99.70 -3.28 14.43
CA ALA A 43 -99.37 -4.11 13.26
C ALA A 43 -98.05 -3.68 12.59
N LEU A 44 -97.85 -2.38 12.36
CA LEU A 44 -96.61 -1.82 11.82
C LEU A 44 -95.41 -2.11 12.74
N LEU A 45 -95.58 -1.94 14.06
CA LEU A 45 -94.53 -2.26 15.03
C LEU A 45 -94.18 -3.76 15.02
N HIS A 46 -95.18 -4.63 14.92
CA HIS A 46 -94.99 -6.07 14.85
C HIS A 46 -94.27 -6.49 13.56
N ALA A 47 -94.57 -5.88 12.42
CA ALA A 47 -93.91 -6.15 11.14
C ALA A 47 -92.47 -5.61 11.08
N SER A 48 -92.22 -4.41 11.63
CA SER A 48 -90.92 -3.73 11.55
C SER A 48 -89.91 -4.16 12.63
N SER A 49 -90.36 -4.49 13.85
CA SER A 49 -89.50 -4.93 14.97
C SER A 49 -88.51 -6.07 14.63
N PRO A 50 -88.92 -7.18 13.98
CA PRO A 50 -87.98 -8.25 13.62
C PRO A 50 -86.96 -7.81 12.55
N LEU A 51 -87.36 -6.94 11.61
CA LEU A 51 -86.45 -6.39 10.60
C LEU A 51 -85.40 -5.47 11.24
N PHE A 52 -85.79 -4.65 12.21
CA PHE A 52 -84.84 -3.83 12.99
C PHE A 52 -83.89 -4.68 13.84
N ALA A 53 -84.37 -5.76 14.45
CA ALA A 53 -83.53 -6.68 15.21
C ALA A 53 -82.48 -7.35 14.30
N GLN A 54 -82.89 -7.80 13.11
CA GLN A 54 -81.99 -8.36 12.10
C GLN A 54 -80.97 -7.33 11.60
N LEU A 55 -81.38 -6.08 11.34
CA LEU A 55 -80.47 -5.01 10.93
C LEU A 55 -79.42 -4.71 12.01
N ARG A 56 -79.83 -4.63 13.29
CA ARG A 56 -78.89 -4.44 14.41
C ARG A 56 -77.92 -5.60 14.56
N ALA A 57 -78.39 -6.84 14.39
CA ALA A 57 -77.54 -8.03 14.45
C ALA A 57 -76.50 -8.04 13.32
N THR A 58 -76.93 -7.76 12.08
CA THR A 58 -76.00 -7.67 10.93
C THR A 58 -75.02 -6.51 11.05
N SER A 59 -75.45 -5.33 11.53
CA SER A 59 -74.55 -4.20 11.81
C SER A 59 -73.47 -4.54 12.82
N ARG A 60 -73.82 -5.22 13.94
CA ARG A 60 -72.83 -5.70 14.92
C ARG A 60 -71.82 -6.65 14.27
N ARG A 61 -72.29 -7.59 13.44
CA ARG A 61 -71.43 -8.53 12.70
C ARG A 61 -70.48 -7.79 11.76
N VAL A 62 -70.95 -6.81 10.98
CA VAL A 62 -70.09 -5.98 10.11
C VAL A 62 -69.01 -5.24 10.91
N HIS A 63 -69.37 -4.68 12.07
CA HIS A 63 -68.39 -3.99 12.93
C HIS A 63 -67.34 -4.95 13.50
N GLU A 64 -67.76 -6.14 13.91
CA GLU A 64 -66.87 -7.20 14.39
C GLU A 64 -65.93 -7.69 13.28
N ASP A 65 -66.45 -7.96 12.08
CA ASP A 65 -65.64 -8.39 10.93
C ASP A 65 -64.66 -7.29 10.49
N THR A 66 -65.09 -6.02 10.52
CA THR A 66 -64.19 -4.89 10.23
C THR A 66 -63.07 -4.81 11.26
N ARG A 67 -63.38 -5.01 12.54
CA ARG A 67 -62.38 -5.03 13.62
C ARG A 67 -61.41 -6.19 13.44
N ASN A 68 -61.93 -7.39 13.14
CA ASN A 68 -61.13 -8.59 12.89
C ASN A 68 -60.23 -8.42 11.65
N GLY A 69 -60.77 -7.84 10.57
CA GLY A 69 -60.01 -7.51 9.36
C GLY A 69 -58.87 -6.53 9.63
N LYS A 70 -59.14 -5.45 10.39
CA LYS A 70 -58.10 -4.51 10.83
C LYS A 70 -57.03 -5.18 11.70
N GLY A 71 -57.44 -6.09 12.60
CA GLY A 71 -56.52 -6.90 13.40
C GLY A 71 -55.59 -7.75 12.53
N ARG A 72 -56.16 -8.51 11.58
CA ARG A 72 -55.41 -9.34 10.63
C ARG A 72 -54.43 -8.54 9.77
N VAL A 73 -54.87 -7.39 9.24
CA VAL A 73 -53.99 -6.52 8.44
C VAL A 73 -52.85 -5.98 9.30
N THR A 74 -53.12 -5.60 10.54
CA THR A 74 -52.09 -5.12 11.47
C THR A 74 -51.07 -6.21 11.78
N GLU A 75 -51.52 -7.45 12.02
CA GLU A 75 -50.64 -8.60 12.26
C GLU A 75 -49.78 -8.93 11.03
N ILE A 76 -50.35 -8.93 9.82
CA ILE A 76 -49.58 -9.15 8.60
C ILE A 76 -48.56 -8.03 8.41
N ARG A 77 -48.95 -6.77 8.65
CA ARG A 77 -48.05 -5.62 8.57
C ARG A 77 -46.86 -5.78 9.51
N THR A 78 -47.09 -6.12 10.78
CA THR A 78 -45.99 -6.29 11.74
C THR A 78 -45.06 -7.46 11.35
N ARG A 79 -45.60 -8.55 10.79
CA ARG A 79 -44.79 -9.65 10.25
C ARG A 79 -43.91 -9.19 9.08
N VAL A 80 -44.45 -8.39 8.17
CA VAL A 80 -43.70 -7.83 7.03
C VAL A 80 -42.61 -6.87 7.51
N ASP A 81 -42.92 -6.01 8.48
CA ASP A 81 -41.95 -5.07 9.05
C ASP A 81 -40.79 -5.81 9.73
N ASN A 82 -41.08 -6.85 10.50
CA ASN A 82 -40.07 -7.70 11.14
C ASN A 82 -39.19 -8.42 10.10
N ALA A 83 -39.79 -8.95 9.04
CA ALA A 83 -39.04 -9.60 7.95
C ALA A 83 -38.15 -8.61 7.20
N SER A 84 -38.63 -7.37 6.98
CA SER A 84 -37.86 -6.29 6.36
C SER A 84 -36.64 -5.91 7.20
N LEU A 85 -36.81 -5.78 8.52
CA LEU A 85 -35.72 -5.52 9.45
C LEU A 85 -34.69 -6.66 9.45
N ALA A 86 -35.15 -7.92 9.48
CA ALA A 86 -34.26 -9.08 9.39
C ALA A 86 -33.46 -9.09 8.09
N LEU A 87 -34.09 -8.78 6.95
CA LEU A 87 -33.42 -8.65 5.67
C LEU A 87 -32.37 -7.53 5.68
N GLN A 88 -32.66 -6.38 6.29
CA GLN A 88 -31.71 -5.29 6.42
C GLN A 88 -30.50 -5.69 7.27
N ASN A 89 -30.71 -6.40 8.38
CA ASN A 89 -29.64 -6.93 9.22
C ASN A 89 -28.73 -7.89 8.43
N LEU A 90 -29.31 -8.82 7.67
CA LEU A 90 -28.54 -9.75 6.83
C LEU A 90 -27.77 -9.02 5.72
N LYS A 91 -28.36 -8.01 5.09
CA LYS A 91 -27.67 -7.19 4.09
C LYS A 91 -26.48 -6.44 4.69
N TYR A 92 -26.63 -5.92 5.92
CA TYR A 92 -25.54 -5.29 6.65
C TYR A 92 -24.42 -6.29 6.95
N GLN A 93 -24.76 -7.44 7.53
CA GLN A 93 -23.77 -8.50 7.83
C GLN A 93 -23.03 -8.95 6.57
N LYS A 94 -23.75 -9.18 5.46
CA LYS A 94 -23.14 -9.53 4.17
C LYS A 94 -22.14 -8.46 3.72
N ARG A 95 -22.50 -7.18 3.79
CA ARG A 95 -21.62 -6.08 3.37
C ARG A 95 -20.38 -6.01 4.25
N HIS A 96 -20.55 -6.13 5.57
CA HIS A 96 -19.46 -6.13 6.53
C HIS A 96 -18.48 -7.28 6.26
N LEU A 97 -18.97 -8.51 6.11
CA LEU A 97 -18.14 -9.66 5.76
C LEU A 97 -17.44 -9.48 4.40
N GLN A 98 -18.11 -8.91 3.41
CA GLN A 98 -17.48 -8.61 2.11
C GLN A 98 -16.35 -7.59 2.23
N GLU A 99 -16.50 -6.61 3.11
CA GLU A 99 -15.49 -5.60 3.39
C GLU A 99 -14.30 -6.19 4.15
N GLU A 100 -14.55 -7.02 5.16
CA GLU A 100 -13.51 -7.77 5.85
C GLU A 100 -12.75 -8.70 4.89
N ILE A 101 -13.45 -9.46 4.03
CA ILE A 101 -12.81 -10.29 3.01
C ILE A 101 -11.95 -9.44 2.07
N ARG A 102 -12.42 -8.24 1.68
CA ARG A 102 -11.63 -7.33 0.84
C ARG A 102 -10.37 -6.89 1.57
N ASN A 103 -10.48 -6.50 2.84
CA ASN A 103 -9.37 -6.05 3.66
C ASN A 103 -8.33 -7.18 3.84
N CYS A 104 -8.78 -8.40 4.11
CA CYS A 104 -7.90 -9.57 4.19
C CYS A 104 -7.24 -9.90 2.85
N LYS A 105 -7.93 -9.72 1.72
CA LYS A 105 -7.36 -9.94 0.38
C LYS A 105 -6.42 -8.84 -0.07
N SER A 106 -6.62 -7.61 0.39
CA SER A 106 -5.72 -6.48 0.14
C SER A 106 -4.51 -6.47 1.06
N PHE A 107 -4.42 -7.42 2.00
CA PHE A 107 -3.24 -7.56 2.84
C PHE A 107 -2.04 -7.91 1.96
N GLN A 108 -1.16 -6.94 1.78
CA GLN A 108 0.13 -7.12 1.14
C GLN A 108 1.20 -7.12 2.23
N SER A 109 1.94 -8.22 2.31
CA SER A 109 3.11 -8.27 3.18
C SER A 109 4.25 -7.50 2.51
N ILE A 110 5.04 -6.77 3.31
CA ILE A 110 6.27 -6.12 2.85
C ILE A 110 7.20 -7.13 2.13
N TYR A 111 7.09 -8.41 2.48
CA TYR A 111 7.91 -9.50 1.97
C TYR A 111 7.27 -10.30 0.83
N GLU A 112 6.18 -9.82 0.23
CA GLU A 112 5.52 -10.52 -0.87
C GLU A 112 6.33 -10.44 -2.18
N ASN A 113 7.03 -9.32 -2.40
CA ASN A 113 7.86 -9.09 -3.59
C ASN A 113 9.36 -9.10 -3.24
N VAL A 114 9.87 -10.23 -2.77
CA VAL A 114 11.32 -10.43 -2.62
C VAL A 114 11.89 -10.87 -3.96
N SER A 115 12.94 -10.19 -4.43
CA SER A 115 13.72 -10.66 -5.58
C SER A 115 14.38 -11.99 -5.22
N LEU A 116 13.86 -13.07 -5.79
CA LEU A 116 14.38 -14.43 -5.65
C LEU A 116 14.90 -14.89 -7.01
N ILE A 117 15.91 -15.76 -6.98
CA ILE A 117 16.34 -16.53 -8.16
C ILE A 117 15.16 -17.29 -8.79
N ASP A 118 15.16 -17.35 -10.12
CA ASP A 118 14.14 -18.05 -10.90
C ASP A 118 14.05 -19.53 -10.55
N VAL A 119 12.88 -20.12 -10.80
CA VAL A 119 12.61 -21.53 -10.49
C VAL A 119 13.60 -22.44 -11.23
N ASP A 120 13.90 -22.17 -12.50
CA ASP A 120 14.83 -22.97 -13.30
C ASP A 120 16.25 -22.96 -12.73
N GLN A 121 16.71 -21.79 -12.28
CA GLN A 121 18.02 -21.65 -11.66
C GLN A 121 18.06 -22.36 -10.30
N PHE A 122 17.01 -22.21 -9.49
CA PHE A 122 16.88 -22.94 -8.22
C PHE A 122 16.91 -24.46 -8.43
N MET A 123 16.22 -24.97 -9.44
CA MET A 123 16.21 -26.41 -9.76
C MET A 123 17.58 -26.93 -10.24
N GLN A 124 18.49 -26.05 -10.67
CA GLN A 124 19.86 -26.43 -11.01
C GLN A 124 20.80 -26.34 -9.80
N SER A 125 20.77 -25.22 -9.06
CA SER A 125 21.75 -24.91 -8.02
C SER A 125 21.40 -25.44 -6.63
N ALA A 126 20.12 -25.66 -6.32
CA ALA A 126 19.71 -26.03 -4.96
C ALA A 126 20.13 -27.46 -4.59
N PRO A 127 20.31 -27.76 -3.29
CA PRO A 127 20.52 -29.12 -2.81
C PRO A 127 19.34 -30.04 -3.11
N GLU A 128 19.61 -31.32 -3.33
CA GLU A 128 18.60 -32.33 -3.66
C GLU A 128 17.56 -32.53 -2.54
N ALA A 129 17.96 -32.27 -1.29
CA ALA A 129 17.07 -32.28 -0.12
C ALA A 129 15.95 -31.23 -0.19
N GLU A 130 16.11 -30.16 -0.98
CA GLU A 130 15.10 -29.11 -1.18
C GLU A 130 14.31 -29.28 -2.48
N LYS A 131 14.61 -30.32 -3.28
CA LYS A 131 13.99 -30.60 -4.59
C LYS A 131 13.07 -31.83 -4.60
N THR A 132 12.65 -32.31 -3.42
CA THR A 132 11.74 -33.46 -3.31
C THR A 132 10.42 -33.20 -4.04
N ASP A 133 9.82 -34.24 -4.62
CA ASP A 133 8.55 -34.16 -5.36
C ASP A 133 7.41 -33.52 -4.56
N GLU A 134 7.38 -33.75 -3.24
CA GLU A 134 6.40 -33.12 -2.34
C GLU A 134 6.54 -31.59 -2.24
N ILE A 135 7.75 -31.08 -2.44
CA ILE A 135 8.09 -29.67 -2.36
C ILE A 135 7.80 -29.01 -3.72
N THR A 136 8.20 -29.65 -4.81
CA THR A 136 8.01 -29.13 -6.18
C THR A 136 6.54 -29.11 -6.60
N THR A 137 5.73 -30.05 -6.14
CA THR A 137 4.29 -30.11 -6.45
C THR A 137 3.48 -29.00 -5.74
N ASN A 138 3.93 -28.54 -4.56
CA ASN A 138 3.21 -27.53 -3.79
C ASN A 138 3.88 -26.16 -3.92
N ALA A 139 3.22 -25.23 -4.58
CA ALA A 139 3.75 -23.87 -4.85
C ALA A 139 4.24 -23.14 -3.58
N HIS A 140 3.53 -23.26 -2.45
CA HIS A 140 3.94 -22.61 -1.20
C HIS A 140 5.19 -23.28 -0.61
N LYS A 141 5.26 -24.62 -0.62
CA LYS A 141 6.46 -25.34 -0.16
C LYS A 141 7.67 -25.02 -1.04
N LEU A 142 7.49 -24.97 -2.36
CA LEU A 142 8.53 -24.57 -3.31
C LEU A 142 9.03 -23.14 -3.02
N TYR A 143 8.12 -22.20 -2.76
CA TYR A 143 8.49 -20.82 -2.41
C TYR A 143 9.29 -20.75 -1.10
N LEU A 144 8.89 -21.50 -0.08
CA LEU A 144 9.64 -21.58 1.18
C LEU A 144 11.03 -22.21 1.02
N ALA A 145 11.17 -23.23 0.19
CA ALA A 145 12.47 -23.82 -0.14
C ALA A 145 13.38 -22.80 -0.85
N ARG A 146 12.86 -22.11 -1.87
CA ARG A 146 13.58 -21.01 -2.54
C ARG A 146 14.05 -19.92 -1.57
N LEU A 147 13.21 -19.53 -0.61
CA LEU A 147 13.59 -18.55 0.42
C LEU A 147 14.72 -19.03 1.34
N ARG A 148 14.69 -20.31 1.74
CA ARG A 148 15.74 -20.90 2.59
C ARG A 148 17.07 -20.97 1.84
N PHE A 149 17.04 -21.43 0.60
CA PHE A 149 18.21 -21.47 -0.26
C PHE A 149 18.82 -20.08 -0.46
N GLU A 150 18.01 -19.08 -0.86
CA GLU A 150 18.45 -17.71 -1.04
C GLU A 150 19.07 -17.13 0.25
N LEU A 151 18.46 -17.39 1.40
CA LEU A 151 18.99 -16.95 2.69
C LEU A 151 20.35 -17.60 3.00
N SER A 152 20.52 -18.88 2.68
CA SER A 152 21.80 -19.58 2.84
C SER A 152 22.89 -19.01 1.93
N GLU A 153 22.56 -18.72 0.67
CA GLU A 153 23.50 -18.14 -0.29
C GLU A 153 23.88 -16.71 0.08
N ARG A 154 22.92 -15.88 0.53
CA ARG A 154 23.21 -14.52 1.01
C ARG A 154 24.14 -14.52 2.21
N LYS A 155 23.98 -15.46 3.14
CA LYS A 155 24.90 -15.62 4.28
C LYS A 155 26.30 -15.99 3.80
N ARG A 156 26.42 -16.97 2.91
CA ARG A 156 27.70 -17.40 2.32
C ARG A 156 28.41 -16.23 1.63
N LEU A 157 27.69 -15.46 0.81
CA LEU A 157 28.24 -14.30 0.09
C LEU A 157 28.63 -13.15 1.03
N GLU A 158 27.86 -12.90 2.10
CA GLU A 158 28.23 -11.87 3.08
C GLU A 158 29.48 -12.25 3.87
N GLU A 159 29.64 -13.53 4.25
CA GLU A 159 30.86 -14.04 4.87
C GLU A 159 32.07 -13.90 3.93
N GLU A 160 31.94 -14.29 2.67
CA GLU A 160 33.00 -14.14 1.66
C GLU A 160 33.37 -12.67 1.44
N LYS A 161 32.37 -11.79 1.33
CA LYS A 161 32.56 -10.34 1.24
C LYS A 161 33.33 -9.79 2.45
N GLN A 162 32.98 -10.19 3.67
CA GLN A 162 33.68 -9.76 4.88
C GLN A 162 35.15 -10.24 4.89
N GLN A 163 35.40 -11.49 4.48
CA GLN A 163 36.75 -12.02 4.35
C GLN A 163 37.58 -11.24 3.32
N LEU A 164 37.00 -10.97 2.14
CA LEU A 164 37.65 -10.18 1.09
C LEU A 164 37.90 -8.73 1.51
N GLN A 165 36.96 -8.11 2.24
CA GLN A 165 37.14 -6.77 2.81
C GLN A 165 38.29 -6.72 3.82
N SER A 166 38.38 -7.73 4.70
CA SER A 166 39.49 -7.87 5.65
C SER A 166 40.83 -8.04 4.93
N LYS A 167 40.89 -8.93 3.92
CA LYS A 167 42.09 -9.14 3.10
C LYS A 167 42.50 -7.87 2.35
N ARG A 168 41.54 -7.15 1.77
CA ARG A 168 41.76 -5.85 1.13
C ARG A 168 42.34 -4.83 2.12
N ALA A 169 41.77 -4.72 3.32
CA ALA A 169 42.26 -3.80 4.34
C ALA A 169 43.69 -4.15 4.79
N ALA A 170 44.00 -5.44 4.95
CA ALA A 170 45.35 -5.91 5.28
C ALA A 170 46.37 -5.56 4.19
N LEU A 171 46.05 -5.85 2.93
CA LEU A 171 46.92 -5.51 1.78
C LEU A 171 47.10 -4.01 1.61
N MET A 172 46.05 -3.20 1.82
CA MET A 172 46.15 -1.74 1.79
C MET A 172 47.08 -1.20 2.89
N LYS A 173 47.01 -1.78 4.09
CA LYS A 173 47.93 -1.43 5.20
C LYS A 173 49.36 -1.82 4.87
N GLU A 174 49.58 -3.00 4.28
CA GLU A 174 50.91 -3.45 3.86
C GLU A 174 51.49 -2.55 2.75
N ASN A 175 50.69 -2.24 1.72
CA ASN A 175 51.10 -1.31 0.67
C ASN A 175 51.44 0.08 1.22
N ARG A 176 50.66 0.60 2.17
CA ARG A 176 50.97 1.88 2.82
C ARG A 176 52.30 1.83 3.58
N LYS A 177 52.58 0.74 4.30
CA LYS A 177 53.88 0.55 4.97
C LYS A 177 55.05 0.46 3.99
N LYS A 178 54.88 -0.30 2.89
CA LYS A 178 55.90 -0.40 1.83
C LYS A 178 56.15 0.95 1.17
N LYS A 179 55.09 1.71 0.88
CA LYS A 179 55.19 3.08 0.34
C LYS A 179 55.96 4.01 1.28
N GLN A 180 55.61 4.05 2.56
CA GLN A 180 56.34 4.83 3.57
C GLN A 180 57.81 4.43 3.68
N ARG A 181 58.12 3.13 3.59
CA ARG A 181 59.51 2.64 3.57
C ARG A 181 60.26 3.10 2.33
N LEU A 182 59.63 3.05 1.16
CA LEU A 182 60.23 3.53 -0.09
C LEU A 182 60.47 5.05 -0.06
N GLU A 183 59.51 5.83 0.45
CA GLU A 183 59.66 7.28 0.65
C GLU A 183 60.83 7.60 1.61
N GLY A 184 60.98 6.81 2.68
CA GLY A 184 62.14 6.91 3.58
C GLY A 184 63.47 6.62 2.89
N LEU A 185 63.56 5.51 2.15
CA LEU A 185 64.76 5.16 1.38
C LEU A 185 65.08 6.22 0.30
N GLU A 186 64.07 6.78 -0.35
CA GLU A 186 64.25 7.86 -1.33
C GLU A 186 64.86 9.10 -0.67
N SER A 187 64.41 9.46 0.54
CA SER A 187 64.99 10.54 1.33
C SER A 187 66.46 10.27 1.68
N ASP A 188 66.77 9.08 2.19
CA ASP A 188 68.14 8.69 2.56
C ASP A 188 69.08 8.72 1.35
N LEU A 189 68.60 8.27 0.18
CA LEU A 189 69.37 8.31 -1.07
C LEU A 189 69.62 9.75 -1.55
N LYS A 190 68.64 10.65 -1.42
CA LYS A 190 68.82 12.08 -1.73
C LYS A 190 69.86 12.71 -0.81
N GLU A 191 69.83 12.37 0.48
CA GLU A 191 70.83 12.82 1.44
C GLU A 191 72.23 12.31 1.09
N MET A 192 72.37 11.01 0.81
CA MET A 192 73.63 10.42 0.37
C MET A 192 74.16 11.08 -0.90
N LEU A 193 73.30 11.28 -1.91
CA LEU A 193 73.68 11.95 -3.16
C LEU A 193 74.17 13.38 -2.91
N SER A 194 73.47 14.14 -2.06
CA SER A 194 73.88 15.51 -1.72
C SER A 194 75.24 15.54 -1.01
N ARG A 195 75.47 14.63 -0.05
CA ARG A 195 76.78 14.45 0.60
C ARG A 195 77.87 14.05 -0.40
N SER A 196 77.60 13.11 -1.29
CA SER A 196 78.55 12.69 -2.33
C SER A 196 78.89 13.83 -3.29
N ILE A 197 77.92 14.68 -3.66
CA ILE A 197 78.15 15.89 -4.46
C ILE A 197 79.05 16.87 -3.68
N GLN A 198 78.81 17.09 -2.38
CA GLN A 198 79.66 17.95 -1.55
C GLN A 198 81.11 17.43 -1.48
N VAL A 199 81.29 16.11 -1.30
CA VAL A 199 82.63 15.49 -1.30
C VAL A 199 83.29 15.62 -2.67
N ARG A 200 82.55 15.40 -3.76
CA ARG A 200 83.07 15.59 -5.13
C ARG A 200 83.52 17.03 -5.36
N ASN A 201 82.70 18.01 -4.96
CA ASN A 201 83.04 19.43 -5.10
C ASN A 201 84.30 19.76 -4.30
N ARG A 202 84.42 19.30 -3.05
CA ARG A 202 85.64 19.48 -2.24
C ARG A 202 86.87 18.80 -2.86
N PHE A 203 86.70 17.62 -3.45
CA PHE A 203 87.78 16.95 -4.15
C PHE A 203 88.21 17.71 -5.41
N GLU A 204 87.26 18.21 -6.21
CA GLU A 204 87.54 19.05 -7.38
C GLU A 204 88.18 20.38 -6.99
N GLU A 205 87.79 20.99 -5.87
CA GLU A 205 88.40 22.18 -5.28
C GLU A 205 89.85 21.90 -4.84
N ALA A 206 90.09 20.85 -4.05
CA ALA A 206 91.43 20.44 -3.63
C ALA A 206 92.34 20.10 -4.82
N ASN A 207 91.81 19.43 -5.83
CA ASN A 207 92.57 19.07 -7.04
C ASN A 207 92.85 20.30 -7.94
N ARG A 208 92.04 21.37 -7.87
CA ARG A 208 92.34 22.67 -8.48
C ARG A 208 93.41 23.43 -7.70
N GLU A 209 93.39 23.35 -6.37
CA GLU A 209 94.40 23.95 -5.49
C GLU A 209 95.77 23.27 -5.66
N GLU A 210 95.82 21.95 -5.89
CA GLU A 210 97.06 21.20 -6.17
C GLU A 210 97.64 21.45 -7.58
N GLN A 211 96.85 21.94 -8.54
CA GLN A 211 97.31 22.28 -9.89
C GLN A 211 97.82 23.72 -10.06
N GLN A 212 97.96 24.49 -8.97
CA GLN A 212 98.64 25.79 -9.00
C GLN A 212 100.11 25.65 -8.55
N PRO A 213 101.10 25.67 -9.45
CA PRO A 213 102.45 26.09 -9.09
C PRO A 213 102.51 27.62 -9.01
N SER A 214 103.30 28.12 -8.05
CA SER A 214 103.60 29.53 -7.85
C SER A 214 104.22 30.19 -9.09
N ALA A 215 103.73 31.35 -9.49
CA ALA A 215 104.54 32.37 -10.15
C ALA A 215 103.98 33.76 -9.82
N ALA A 216 104.86 34.58 -9.27
CA ALA A 216 104.66 35.99 -8.97
C ALA A 216 104.69 36.86 -10.24
N GLU A 217 103.93 37.97 -10.16
CA GLU A 217 104.22 39.34 -10.65
C GLU A 217 104.94 39.52 -12.01
N ASP A 218 104.25 40.13 -12.99
CA ASP A 218 104.78 41.28 -13.73
C ASP A 218 103.65 42.12 -14.36
N GLU A 219 103.89 43.42 -14.48
CA GLU A 219 102.95 44.52 -14.75
C GLU A 219 102.47 44.65 -16.21
N MET A 220 101.44 45.51 -16.36
CA MET A 220 101.37 46.63 -17.32
C MET A 220 100.21 46.63 -18.32
N GLN A 221 99.15 47.35 -17.91
CA GLN A 221 98.31 48.32 -18.63
C GLN A 221 97.92 48.08 -20.11
N THR A 222 96.61 48.13 -20.40
CA THR A 222 95.96 49.27 -21.08
C THR A 222 94.42 49.14 -21.03
N ASP A 223 93.77 50.25 -20.67
CA ASP A 223 92.32 50.55 -20.71
C ASP A 223 92.08 51.50 -21.93
N PRO A 224 90.88 51.97 -22.33
CA PRO A 224 89.48 51.50 -22.17
C PRO A 224 88.69 51.47 -23.51
N GLU A 225 87.50 50.84 -23.57
CA GLU A 225 86.36 51.47 -24.28
C GLU A 225 84.97 50.97 -23.85
N LYS A 226 84.07 51.94 -23.65
CA LYS A 226 82.66 51.82 -23.22
C LYS A 226 81.80 51.05 -24.23
N ARG A 227 80.75 50.37 -23.71
CA ARG A 227 79.34 50.68 -24.03
C ARG A 227 78.37 49.91 -23.13
N GLN A 228 77.60 50.68 -22.37
CA GLN A 228 76.33 50.28 -21.77
C GLN A 228 75.35 49.82 -22.85
N ARG A 229 74.53 48.81 -22.53
CA ARG A 229 73.08 48.82 -22.80
C ARG A 229 72.35 47.85 -21.88
N HIS A 230 71.36 48.41 -21.21
CA HIS A 230 70.25 47.74 -20.55
C HIS A 230 69.55 46.78 -21.51
N GLU A 231 69.00 45.67 -21.02
CA GLU A 231 67.54 45.46 -21.04
C GLU A 231 67.12 44.21 -20.26
N THR A 232 66.02 44.41 -19.55
CA THR A 232 65.20 43.49 -18.78
C THR A 232 64.22 42.72 -19.69
N ALA A 233 64.09 41.40 -19.50
CA ALA A 233 62.85 40.61 -19.69
C ALA A 233 63.16 39.16 -19.29
N SER A 234 62.59 38.60 -18.22
CA SER A 234 61.22 38.04 -18.15
C SER A 234 60.95 36.93 -19.17
N SER A 235 61.05 35.68 -18.73
CA SER A 235 60.39 34.49 -19.32
C SER A 235 60.50 33.37 -18.27
N THR A 236 59.66 33.33 -17.23
CA THR A 236 58.27 32.83 -17.22
C THR A 236 58.11 31.42 -17.80
N ALA A 237 58.00 30.48 -16.85
CA ALA A 237 57.32 29.19 -16.84
C ALA A 237 56.69 28.65 -18.15
N ALA A 238 57.07 27.42 -18.49
CA ALA A 238 56.22 26.49 -19.24
C ALA A 238 56.06 25.20 -18.41
N ALA A 239 55.10 25.22 -17.50
CA ALA A 239 54.54 24.02 -16.89
C ALA A 239 53.43 23.49 -17.81
N THR A 240 53.61 22.28 -18.33
CA THR A 240 52.59 21.55 -19.08
C THR A 240 51.54 20.99 -18.13
N PRO A 241 50.24 21.33 -18.26
CA PRO A 241 49.18 20.69 -17.49
C PRO A 241 48.74 19.38 -18.17
N ILE A 242 48.73 18.30 -17.40
CA ILE A 242 48.05 17.05 -17.71
C ILE A 242 46.54 17.28 -17.53
N PRO A 243 45.67 16.83 -18.46
CA PRO A 243 44.23 17.01 -18.33
C PRO A 243 43.64 16.18 -17.19
N ASP A 244 42.82 16.88 -16.42
CA ASP A 244 41.95 16.44 -15.33
C ASP A 244 41.04 15.28 -15.76
N GLN A 245 41.01 14.19 -14.98
CA GLN A 245 40.00 13.14 -15.14
C GLN A 245 38.74 13.51 -14.34
N PRO A 246 37.54 13.26 -14.87
CA PRO A 246 36.30 13.67 -14.24
C PRO A 246 36.01 12.84 -12.98
N THR A 247 35.68 13.54 -11.90
CA THR A 247 35.02 12.96 -10.72
C THR A 247 33.61 12.48 -11.08
N PRO A 248 33.11 11.38 -10.47
CA PRO A 248 31.74 10.93 -10.67
C PRO A 248 30.76 11.81 -9.89
N LYS A 249 29.73 12.30 -10.56
CA LYS A 249 28.56 12.92 -9.93
C LYS A 249 27.79 11.88 -9.09
N PRO A 250 27.17 12.29 -7.97
CA PRO A 250 26.25 11.44 -7.22
C PRO A 250 24.96 11.25 -8.03
N VAL A 251 24.53 10.00 -8.17
CA VAL A 251 23.19 9.66 -8.66
C VAL A 251 22.21 9.93 -7.53
N THR A 252 21.38 10.94 -7.74
CA THR A 252 20.13 11.17 -7.02
C THR A 252 18.98 10.54 -7.81
N GLU A 253 17.98 10.09 -7.04
CA GLU A 253 16.57 9.79 -7.40
C GLU A 253 16.20 8.35 -7.79
N GLY A 254 15.13 7.87 -7.14
CA GLY A 254 14.36 6.69 -7.52
C GLY A 254 13.95 5.84 -6.34
#